data_AF-A0A9D2DYG2-F1
#
_entry.id   AF-A0A9D2DYG2-F1
#
_cell.length_a   1.000
_cell.length_b   1.000
_cell.length_c   1.000
_cell.angle_alpha   90.00
_cell.angle_beta   90.00
_cell.angle_gamma   90.00
#
_symmetry.space_group_name_H-M   'P 1'
#
loop_
_entity.id
_entity.type
_entity.pdbx_description
1 polymer ?
#
loop_
_entity_poly.entity_id
_entity_poly.type
_entity_poly.pdbx_seq_one_letter_code
_entity_poly.pdbx_strand_id
1 'polypeptide(L)'
;MLKKLFSRFFIVAMTILLLFLVEVGVTVGLGYFLTYLLILLINEQFAASWGILIVQAISGIVVFITAIHAANRDMVPETKIPWILCIIALGLFGVAIYTTFSSHRPSRKNRTRAIQIFENARQFEDGGVPRARLDAEMRRWSDVSEALLSSNDAALVYENTKTEYFPVGEAFRTRLIADLERAEKYIFMEYFIIKKGEFWNEILEVLARKVKEGVEVRFMYDDIGCMGCVNTFYPKKLQKLGIKCHKFSPFVPVLSNVHNNRDHRKITVIDGKIGYTGGINLADEYVNINSPFGHWKDTAIRLEGEGVKGLLLMFLKLFNLSAKGEAEDFIPYIPKTYEKFEGQGFVQPYGSGPRPVYPRSVGEDVYINILSMARHYVWIMTPYLIIDYRMREALVLAAERGVDVRIITPHIPDKKVAFALTRSNYMALIKGGVKIYEYMPGFVHAKGFLADDKAAVVGTINLDYRSFLHHYENAVFMYDTAAIPAIKEDMLRTIAASSLQTQEDAKKNVVWRWVCEIAKLFAPLF
;
A
#
# COMPACT_ATOMS: atom_id res chain seq x y z
N MET A 1 30.88 12.25 -6.01
CA MET A 1 30.20 11.73 -7.22
C MET A 1 30.25 10.20 -7.33
N LEU A 2 31.40 9.53 -7.15
CA LEU A 2 31.52 8.06 -7.27
C LEU A 2 30.61 7.24 -6.34
N LYS A 3 30.39 7.65 -5.08
CA LYS A 3 29.50 6.90 -4.15
C LYS A 3 28.05 6.76 -4.65
N LYS A 4 27.55 7.68 -5.49
CA LYS A 4 26.21 7.58 -6.09
C LYS A 4 26.16 6.59 -7.26
N LEU A 5 27.23 6.49 -8.04
CA LEU A 5 27.38 5.54 -9.16
C LEU A 5 27.45 4.08 -8.70
N PHE A 6 27.85 3.81 -7.46
CA PHE A 6 27.82 2.47 -6.87
C PHE A 6 26.72 2.31 -5.80
N SER A 7 25.78 3.25 -5.76
CA SER A 7 24.62 3.09 -4.89
C SER A 7 23.78 1.91 -5.35
N ARG A 8 23.17 1.22 -4.40
CA ARG A 8 22.26 0.11 -4.68
C ARG A 8 21.12 0.54 -5.63
N PHE A 9 20.62 1.77 -5.44
CA PHE A 9 19.63 2.40 -6.31
C PHE A 9 20.10 2.48 -7.77
N PHE A 10 21.32 2.99 -8.00
CA PHE A 10 21.87 3.12 -9.35
C PHE A 10 22.08 1.75 -10.01
N ILE A 11 22.61 0.77 -9.29
CA ILE A 11 22.84 -0.59 -9.81
C ILE A 11 21.50 -1.21 -10.24
N VAL A 12 20.46 -1.09 -9.42
CA VAL A 12 19.11 -1.60 -9.76
C VAL A 12 18.56 -0.89 -11.00
N ALA A 13 18.62 0.45 -11.03
CA ALA A 13 18.12 1.23 -12.16
C ALA A 13 18.84 0.89 -13.48
N MET A 14 20.17 0.77 -13.46
CA MET A 14 20.97 0.36 -14.62
C MET A 14 20.70 -1.09 -15.03
N THR A 15 20.47 -1.99 -14.08
CA THR A 15 20.12 -3.38 -14.39
C THR A 15 18.78 -3.44 -15.12
N ILE A 16 17.76 -2.72 -14.64
CA ILE A 16 16.45 -2.64 -15.30
C ILE A 16 16.60 -2.03 -16.69
N LEU A 17 17.34 -0.92 -16.82
CA LEU A 17 17.57 -0.26 -18.10
C LEU A 17 18.28 -1.18 -19.10
N LEU A 18 19.33 -1.88 -18.68
CA LEU A 18 20.07 -2.80 -19.54
C LEU A 18 19.20 -3.96 -20.00
N LEU A 19 18.47 -4.60 -19.08
CA LEU A 19 17.54 -5.66 -19.41
C LEU A 19 16.50 -5.17 -20.41
N PHE A 20 15.93 -3.99 -20.17
CA PHE A 20 14.95 -3.36 -21.06
C PHE A 20 15.54 -3.15 -22.45
N LEU A 21 16.72 -2.55 -22.56
CA LEU A 21 17.41 -2.33 -23.84
C LEU A 21 17.69 -3.63 -24.60
N VAL A 22 18.05 -4.70 -23.89
CA VAL A 22 18.24 -6.03 -24.50
C VAL A 22 16.92 -6.57 -25.04
N GLU A 23 15.84 -6.49 -24.27
CA GLU A 23 14.51 -6.92 -24.72
C GLU A 23 14.05 -6.12 -25.94
N VAL A 24 14.17 -4.78 -25.90
CA VAL A 24 13.88 -3.90 -27.04
C VAL A 24 14.70 -4.32 -28.27
N GLY A 25 16.01 -4.50 -28.08
CA GLY A 25 16.94 -4.88 -29.14
C GLY A 25 16.59 -6.21 -29.78
N VAL A 26 16.17 -7.20 -28.98
CA VAL A 26 15.71 -8.49 -29.49
C VAL A 26 14.40 -8.36 -30.26
N THR A 27 13.38 -7.68 -29.71
CA THR A 27 12.07 -7.58 -30.37
C THR A 27 12.14 -6.76 -31.67
N VAL A 28 12.72 -5.57 -31.61
CA VAL A 28 12.83 -4.67 -32.77
C VAL A 28 13.84 -5.24 -33.76
N GLY A 29 14.98 -5.73 -33.28
CA GLY A 29 16.01 -6.35 -34.12
C GLY A 29 15.50 -7.59 -34.84
N LEU A 30 14.67 -8.43 -34.20
CA LEU A 30 14.03 -9.57 -34.86
C LEU A 30 13.08 -9.11 -35.97
N GLY A 31 12.31 -8.04 -35.77
CA GLY A 31 11.44 -7.47 -36.81
C GLY A 31 12.21 -6.98 -38.04
N TYR A 32 13.30 -6.23 -37.84
CA TYR A 32 14.18 -5.79 -38.93
C TYR A 32 14.90 -6.97 -39.60
N PHE A 33 15.39 -7.92 -38.81
CA PHE A 33 16.07 -9.12 -39.32
C PHE A 33 15.15 -9.94 -40.21
N LEU A 34 13.91 -10.20 -39.77
CA LEU A 34 12.93 -10.94 -40.56
C LEU A 34 12.58 -10.21 -41.85
N THR A 35 12.45 -8.88 -41.79
CA THR A 35 12.19 -8.05 -42.98
C THR A 35 13.36 -8.12 -43.97
N TYR A 36 14.59 -7.99 -43.48
CA TYR A 36 15.80 -8.07 -44.29
C TYR A 36 16.01 -9.47 -44.89
N LEU A 37 15.76 -10.52 -44.12
CA LEU A 37 15.81 -11.91 -44.59
C LEU A 37 14.78 -12.13 -45.71
N LEU A 38 13.57 -11.57 -45.58
CA LEU A 38 12.54 -11.65 -46.61
C LEU A 38 12.98 -10.98 -47.92
N ILE A 39 13.64 -9.81 -47.83
CA ILE A 39 14.22 -9.11 -48.99
C ILE A 39 15.30 -9.96 -49.67
N LEU A 40 16.17 -10.63 -48.90
CA LEU A 40 17.22 -11.49 -49.45
C LEU A 40 16.69 -12.77 -50.11
N LEU A 41 15.63 -13.36 -49.56
CA LEU A 41 15.04 -14.60 -50.08
C LEU A 41 14.19 -14.39 -51.35
N ILE A 42 13.70 -13.16 -51.57
CA ILE A 42 12.82 -12.83 -52.69
C ILE A 42 13.61 -11.99 -53.69
N ASN A 43 14.14 -12.66 -54.72
CA ASN A 43 15.04 -12.10 -55.75
C ASN A 43 14.35 -11.10 -56.72
N GLU A 44 13.10 -10.74 -56.45
CA GLU A 44 12.19 -9.95 -57.27
C GLU A 44 11.77 -8.70 -56.47
N GLN A 45 12.18 -7.51 -56.89
CA GLN A 45 11.93 -6.26 -56.16
C GLN A 45 10.42 -5.97 -55.95
N PHE A 46 9.58 -6.44 -56.88
CA PHE A 46 8.13 -6.38 -56.77
C PHE A 46 7.60 -7.29 -55.66
N ALA A 47 8.02 -8.56 -55.62
CA ALA A 47 7.61 -9.50 -54.60
C ALA A 47 8.16 -9.15 -53.20
N ALA A 48 9.35 -8.55 -53.11
CA ALA A 48 9.88 -8.02 -51.86
C ALA A 48 9.02 -6.89 -51.29
N SER A 49 8.47 -6.01 -52.16
CA SER A 49 7.57 -4.92 -51.77
C SER A 49 6.26 -5.44 -51.18
N TRP A 50 5.67 -6.48 -51.80
CA TRP A 50 4.50 -7.17 -51.26
C TRP A 50 4.80 -7.88 -49.94
N GLY A 51 6.00 -8.48 -49.81
CA GLY A 51 6.46 -9.07 -48.57
C GLY A 51 6.51 -8.08 -47.41
N ILE A 52 7.06 -6.87 -47.64
CA ILE A 52 7.09 -5.79 -46.64
C ILE A 52 5.67 -5.37 -46.24
N LEU A 53 4.77 -5.19 -47.21
CA LEU A 53 3.37 -4.84 -46.94
C LEU A 53 2.66 -5.92 -46.10
N ILE A 54 2.91 -7.20 -46.39
CA ILE A 54 2.35 -8.31 -45.60
C ILE A 54 2.87 -8.28 -44.16
N VAL A 55 4.18 -8.08 -43.95
CA VAL A 55 4.77 -7.98 -42.60
C VAL A 55 4.20 -6.78 -41.84
N GLN A 56 4.04 -5.63 -42.49
CA GLN A 56 3.40 -4.44 -41.90
C GLN A 56 1.93 -4.70 -41.55
N ALA A 57 1.17 -5.35 -42.43
CA ALA A 57 -0.22 -5.72 -42.19
C ALA A 57 -0.36 -6.68 -41.00
N ILE A 58 0.46 -7.73 -40.94
CA ILE A 58 0.48 -8.68 -39.82
C ILE A 58 0.85 -7.96 -38.51
N SER A 59 1.86 -7.09 -38.54
CA SER A 59 2.27 -6.29 -37.37
C SER A 59 1.13 -5.40 -36.88
N GLY A 60 0.42 -4.72 -37.79
CA GLY A 60 -0.76 -3.91 -37.49
C GLY A 60 -1.89 -4.74 -36.87
N ILE A 61 -2.15 -5.94 -37.39
CA ILE A 61 -3.13 -6.89 -36.83
C ILE A 61 -2.74 -7.30 -35.40
N VAL A 62 -1.46 -7.63 -35.16
CA VAL A 62 -0.96 -7.98 -33.82
C VAL A 62 -1.16 -6.83 -32.83
N VAL A 63 -0.82 -5.59 -33.23
CA VAL A 63 -1.02 -4.39 -32.42
C VAL A 63 -2.51 -4.20 -32.10
N PHE A 64 -3.38 -4.31 -33.11
CA PHE A 64 -4.83 -4.15 -32.95
C PHE A 64 -5.44 -5.20 -32.03
N ILE A 65 -5.12 -6.48 -32.23
CA ILE A 65 -5.59 -7.59 -31.37
C ILE A 65 -5.10 -7.40 -29.94
N THR A 66 -3.84 -6.99 -29.75
CA THR A 66 -3.28 -6.74 -28.41
C THR A 66 -3.98 -5.57 -27.73
N ALA A 67 -4.28 -4.49 -28.45
CA ALA A 67 -5.04 -3.35 -27.92
C ALA A 67 -6.47 -3.75 -27.50
N ILE A 68 -7.17 -4.55 -28.33
CA ILE A 68 -8.49 -5.11 -27.97
C ILE A 68 -8.38 -6.01 -26.75
N HIS A 69 -7.36 -6.86 -26.68
CA HIS A 69 -7.12 -7.71 -25.53
C HIS A 69 -6.89 -6.89 -24.26
N ALA A 70 -6.07 -5.84 -24.32
CA ALA A 70 -5.83 -4.92 -23.21
C ALA A 70 -7.12 -4.21 -22.76
N ALA A 71 -7.97 -3.79 -23.71
CA ALA A 71 -9.26 -3.16 -23.43
C ALA A 71 -10.24 -4.12 -22.72
N ASN A 72 -10.25 -5.39 -23.08
CA ASN A 72 -11.15 -6.41 -22.53
C ASN A 72 -10.64 -7.08 -21.26
N ARG A 73 -9.40 -6.79 -20.83
CA ARG A 73 -8.83 -7.40 -19.62
C ARG A 73 -9.54 -6.89 -18.35
N ASP A 74 -9.63 -7.73 -17.32
CA ASP A 74 -10.15 -7.35 -16.01
C ASP A 74 -9.14 -6.48 -15.23
N MET A 75 -9.15 -5.17 -15.54
CA MET A 75 -8.32 -4.13 -14.96
C MET A 75 -9.17 -2.86 -14.78
N VAL A 76 -8.79 -1.95 -13.87
CA VAL A 76 -9.48 -0.66 -13.78
C VAL A 76 -9.24 0.16 -15.07
N PRO A 77 -10.23 0.92 -15.57
CA PRO A 77 -10.10 1.68 -16.82
C PRO A 77 -8.85 2.57 -16.88
N GLU A 78 -8.49 3.18 -15.76
CA GLU A 78 -7.34 4.05 -15.59
C GLU A 78 -6.01 3.33 -15.84
N THR A 79 -5.94 2.01 -15.62
CA THR A 79 -4.77 1.21 -16.00
C THR A 79 -4.84 0.72 -17.45
N LYS A 80 -6.04 0.56 -18.04
CA LYS A 80 -6.20 0.08 -19.43
C LYS A 80 -5.78 1.12 -20.47
N ILE A 81 -6.26 2.35 -20.31
CA ILE A 81 -6.06 3.43 -21.29
C ILE A 81 -4.56 3.67 -21.58
N PRO A 82 -3.68 3.79 -20.57
CA PRO A 82 -2.25 3.99 -20.80
C PRO A 82 -1.60 2.83 -21.55
N TRP A 83 -2.04 1.59 -21.28
CA TRP A 83 -1.56 0.42 -22.01
C TRP A 83 -2.01 0.44 -23.46
N ILE A 84 -3.27 0.75 -23.73
CA ILE A 84 -3.79 0.86 -25.10
C ILE A 84 -3.05 1.95 -25.88
N LEU A 85 -2.84 3.13 -25.26
CA LEU A 85 -2.07 4.21 -25.87
C LEU A 85 -0.62 3.80 -26.13
N CYS A 86 0.02 3.11 -25.19
CA CYS A 86 1.37 2.58 -25.35
C CYS A 86 1.45 1.58 -26.54
N ILE A 87 0.51 0.64 -26.63
CA ILE A 87 0.43 -0.35 -27.72
C ILE A 87 0.24 0.34 -29.08
N ILE A 88 -0.69 1.29 -29.17
CA ILE A 88 -1.02 1.95 -30.45
C ILE A 88 0.11 2.91 -30.87
N ALA A 89 0.61 3.74 -29.96
CA ALA A 89 1.61 4.76 -30.28
C ALA A 89 2.98 4.16 -30.61
N LEU A 90 3.34 3.03 -30.00
CA LEU A 90 4.65 2.40 -30.15
C LEU A 90 4.61 1.12 -31.03
N GLY A 91 3.44 0.72 -31.53
CA GLY A 91 3.28 -0.47 -32.36
C GLY A 91 3.77 -1.75 -31.67
N LEU A 92 4.56 -2.58 -32.39
CA LEU A 92 5.12 -3.83 -31.83
C LEU A 92 5.99 -3.59 -30.60
N PHE A 93 6.61 -2.42 -30.49
CA PHE A 93 7.37 -2.06 -29.30
C PHE A 93 6.45 -1.88 -28.09
N GLY A 94 5.30 -1.23 -28.27
CA GLY A 94 4.28 -1.10 -27.24
C GLY A 94 3.67 -2.44 -26.84
N VAL A 95 3.48 -3.36 -27.80
CA VAL A 95 3.07 -4.75 -27.53
C VAL A 95 4.06 -5.44 -26.59
N ALA A 96 5.38 -5.35 -26.87
CA ALA A 96 6.41 -5.95 -26.02
C ALA A 96 6.38 -5.41 -24.59
N ILE A 97 6.34 -4.08 -24.44
CA ILE A 97 6.24 -3.44 -23.11
C ILE A 97 4.97 -3.91 -22.40
N TYR A 98 3.83 -3.92 -23.08
CA TYR A 98 2.57 -4.39 -22.51
C TYR A 98 2.66 -5.84 -22.05
N THR A 99 3.18 -6.76 -22.87
CA THR A 99 3.25 -8.17 -22.49
C THR A 99 4.16 -8.41 -21.29
N THR A 100 5.22 -7.62 -21.16
CA THR A 100 6.22 -7.78 -20.10
C THR A 100 5.79 -7.14 -18.79
N PHE A 101 5.18 -5.95 -18.84
CA PHE A 101 4.87 -5.16 -17.65
C PHE A 101 3.39 -5.17 -17.26
N SER A 102 2.44 -5.38 -18.16
CA SER A 102 1.01 -5.31 -17.77
C SER A 102 0.57 -6.43 -16.81
N SER A 103 1.37 -7.49 -16.68
CA SER A 103 1.10 -8.60 -15.77
C SER A 103 1.79 -8.39 -14.42
N HIS A 104 0.98 -8.25 -13.37
CA HIS A 104 1.42 -8.24 -11.96
C HIS A 104 1.71 -9.65 -11.41
N ARG A 105 1.80 -10.67 -12.26
CA ARG A 105 1.84 -12.06 -11.81
C ARG A 105 3.24 -12.40 -11.30
N PRO A 106 3.42 -12.68 -10.00
CA PRO A 106 4.64 -13.31 -9.54
C PRO A 106 4.81 -14.67 -10.23
N SER A 107 6.03 -15.22 -10.18
CA SER A 107 6.32 -16.55 -10.75
C SER A 107 5.27 -17.57 -10.29
N ARG A 108 4.92 -18.53 -11.17
CA ARG A 108 3.89 -19.54 -10.87
C ARG A 108 4.14 -20.22 -9.53
N LYS A 109 5.40 -20.52 -9.22
CA LYS A 109 5.84 -21.10 -7.94
C LYS A 109 5.51 -20.19 -6.74
N ASN A 110 5.86 -18.90 -6.80
CA ASN A 110 5.59 -17.96 -5.72
C ASN A 110 4.08 -17.74 -5.54
N ARG A 111 3.31 -17.72 -6.64
CA ARG A 111 1.85 -17.60 -6.60
C ARG A 111 1.22 -18.81 -5.89
N THR A 112 1.57 -20.03 -6.30
CA THR A 112 1.05 -21.24 -5.67
C THR A 112 1.41 -21.29 -4.19
N ARG A 113 2.65 -20.93 -3.83
CA ARG A 113 3.08 -20.85 -2.43
C ARG A 113 2.27 -19.82 -1.63
N ALA A 114 2.03 -18.62 -2.19
CA ALA A 114 1.22 -17.60 -1.54
C ALA A 114 -0.21 -18.09 -1.30
N ILE A 115 -0.86 -18.66 -2.33
CA ILE A 115 -2.20 -19.22 -2.21
C ILE A 115 -2.24 -20.30 -1.13
N GLN A 116 -1.31 -21.25 -1.15
CA GLN A 116 -1.26 -22.33 -0.17
C GLN A 116 -1.08 -21.82 1.27
N ILE A 117 -0.20 -20.83 1.50
CA ILE A 117 -0.01 -20.26 2.84
C ILE A 117 -1.29 -19.57 3.33
N PHE A 118 -1.95 -18.80 2.45
CA PHE A 118 -3.17 -18.09 2.80
C PHE A 118 -4.34 -19.04 3.02
N GLU A 119 -4.50 -20.07 2.19
CA GLU A 119 -5.52 -21.12 2.36
C GLU A 119 -5.29 -21.93 3.64
N ASN A 120 -4.06 -22.34 3.91
CA ASN A 120 -3.73 -23.06 5.15
C ASN A 120 -4.01 -22.20 6.38
N ALA A 121 -3.83 -20.88 6.30
CA ALA A 121 -4.08 -19.99 7.41
C ALA A 121 -5.59 -19.79 7.73
N ARG A 122 -6.50 -20.12 6.80
CA ARG A 122 -7.95 -19.99 7.01
C ARG A 122 -8.46 -20.80 8.19
N GLN A 123 -7.80 -21.91 8.53
CA GLN A 123 -8.17 -22.71 9.69
C GLN A 123 -8.01 -21.96 11.02
N PHE A 124 -7.23 -20.88 11.02
CA PHE A 124 -7.02 -19.99 12.18
C PHE A 124 -7.90 -18.74 12.13
N GLU A 125 -8.72 -18.57 11.08
CA GLU A 125 -9.62 -17.44 10.86
C GLU A 125 -11.03 -17.80 11.35
N ASP A 126 -11.11 -18.09 12.64
CA ASP A 126 -12.33 -18.39 13.36
C ASP A 126 -12.61 -17.40 14.51
N GLY A 127 -13.83 -17.46 15.04
CA GLY A 127 -14.23 -16.72 16.25
C GLY A 127 -14.64 -15.27 16.02
N GLY A 128 -15.01 -14.88 14.81
CA GLY A 128 -15.60 -13.57 14.55
C GLY A 128 -17.00 -13.41 15.14
N VAL A 129 -17.37 -12.18 15.48
CA VAL A 129 -18.72 -11.87 15.98
C VAL A 129 -19.79 -12.20 14.92
N PRO A 130 -20.88 -12.90 15.27
CA PRO A 130 -21.92 -13.27 14.30
C PRO A 130 -22.63 -12.06 13.69
N ARG A 131 -22.97 -12.16 12.39
CA ARG A 131 -23.64 -11.10 11.62
C ARG A 131 -24.87 -10.52 12.30
N ALA A 132 -25.78 -11.36 12.78
CA ALA A 132 -27.04 -10.90 13.41
C ALA A 132 -26.80 -9.95 14.59
N ARG A 133 -25.70 -10.13 15.33
CA ARG A 133 -25.31 -9.26 16.42
C ARG A 133 -24.71 -7.94 15.92
N LEU A 134 -23.87 -8.01 14.89
CA LEU A 134 -23.33 -6.81 14.23
C LEU A 134 -24.45 -5.93 13.66
N ASP A 135 -25.49 -6.52 13.06
CA ASP A 135 -26.66 -5.77 12.57
C ASP A 135 -27.41 -5.04 13.69
N ALA A 136 -27.57 -5.69 14.84
CA ALA A 136 -28.23 -5.10 15.99
C ALA A 136 -27.44 -3.93 16.61
N GLU A 137 -26.11 -4.05 16.69
CA GLU A 137 -25.25 -3.10 17.41
C GLU A 137 -24.65 -2.02 16.49
N MET A 138 -24.11 -2.40 15.32
CA MET A 138 -23.47 -1.48 14.38
C MET A 138 -24.46 -0.75 13.46
N ARG A 139 -25.70 -1.25 13.36
CA ARG A 139 -26.71 -0.76 12.40
C ARG A 139 -26.13 -0.78 10.99
N ARG A 140 -26.33 0.28 10.18
CA ARG A 140 -25.79 0.39 8.82
C ARG A 140 -24.27 0.17 8.69
N TRP A 141 -23.50 0.33 9.77
CA TRP A 141 -22.06 0.09 9.71
C TRP A 141 -21.71 -1.40 9.66
N SER A 142 -22.65 -2.29 10.01
CA SER A 142 -22.49 -3.74 9.79
C SER A 142 -22.32 -4.05 8.29
N ASP A 143 -22.93 -3.28 7.39
CA ASP A 143 -22.78 -3.48 5.94
C ASP A 143 -21.34 -3.21 5.47
N VAL A 144 -20.66 -2.23 6.08
CA VAL A 144 -19.22 -1.99 5.83
C VAL A 144 -18.40 -3.18 6.29
N SER A 145 -18.70 -3.71 7.48
CA SER A 145 -18.05 -4.90 8.04
C SER A 145 -18.28 -6.13 7.16
N GLU A 146 -19.48 -6.33 6.62
CA GLU A 146 -19.80 -7.45 5.72
C GLU A 146 -19.05 -7.37 4.41
N ALA A 147 -19.07 -6.18 3.80
CA ALA A 147 -18.42 -5.96 2.53
C ALA A 147 -16.92 -6.19 2.68
N LEU A 148 -16.35 -5.79 3.82
CA LEU A 148 -14.97 -6.07 4.17
C LEU A 148 -14.72 -7.57 4.31
N LEU A 149 -15.51 -8.29 5.13
CA LEU A 149 -15.36 -9.73 5.31
C LEU A 149 -15.51 -10.51 3.99
N SER A 150 -16.46 -10.11 3.13
CA SER A 150 -16.68 -10.70 1.81
C SER A 150 -15.53 -10.47 0.83
N SER A 151 -14.72 -9.43 1.06
CA SER A 151 -13.58 -9.07 0.21
C SER A 151 -12.24 -9.58 0.76
N ASN A 152 -12.22 -9.94 2.04
CA ASN A 152 -11.08 -10.48 2.76
C ASN A 152 -11.61 -11.37 3.90
N ASP A 153 -11.66 -12.68 3.65
CA ASP A 153 -12.20 -13.68 4.60
C ASP A 153 -11.51 -13.65 5.98
N ALA A 154 -10.28 -13.13 6.05
CA ALA A 154 -9.51 -13.02 7.28
C ALA A 154 -9.86 -11.78 8.13
N ALA A 155 -10.68 -10.86 7.60
CA ALA A 155 -11.08 -9.63 8.27
C ALA A 155 -12.22 -9.87 9.25
N LEU A 156 -11.97 -10.69 10.27
CA LEU A 156 -12.94 -10.99 11.32
C LEU A 156 -13.16 -9.80 12.26
N VAL A 157 -14.36 -9.72 12.81
CA VAL A 157 -14.73 -8.72 13.82
C VAL A 157 -14.49 -9.25 15.22
N TYR A 158 -13.86 -8.42 16.06
CA TYR A 158 -13.55 -8.71 17.45
C TYR A 158 -14.15 -7.64 18.37
N GLU A 159 -14.65 -8.05 19.54
CA GLU A 159 -15.28 -7.15 20.52
C GLU A 159 -14.44 -6.91 21.77
N ASN A 160 -13.65 -7.90 22.19
CA ASN A 160 -12.83 -7.83 23.41
C ASN A 160 -11.44 -7.27 23.10
N THR A 161 -11.39 -6.00 22.65
CA THR A 161 -10.14 -5.35 22.27
C THR A 161 -10.09 -3.89 22.71
N LYS A 162 -9.19 -3.57 23.63
CA LYS A 162 -8.90 -2.20 24.01
C LYS A 162 -8.13 -1.50 22.88
N THR A 163 -8.52 -0.25 22.60
CA THR A 163 -7.90 0.57 21.55
C THR A 163 -7.25 1.82 22.14
N GLU A 164 -6.04 2.15 21.66
CA GLU A 164 -5.31 3.36 22.06
C GLU A 164 -4.72 4.04 20.83
N TYR A 165 -5.11 5.28 20.58
CA TYR A 165 -4.73 6.06 19.41
C TYR A 165 -3.55 6.98 19.71
N PHE A 166 -2.56 7.00 18.80
CA PHE A 166 -1.42 7.90 18.86
C PHE A 166 -1.55 8.97 17.78
N PRO A 167 -1.74 10.25 18.16
CA PRO A 167 -1.83 11.34 17.20
C PRO A 167 -0.46 11.71 16.60
N VAL A 168 0.65 11.31 17.21
CA VAL A 168 2.00 11.70 16.78
C VAL A 168 3.01 10.61 17.09
N GLY A 169 4.12 10.59 16.35
CA GLY A 169 5.12 9.53 16.45
C GLY A 169 5.89 9.47 17.76
N GLU A 170 6.07 10.60 18.43
CA GLU A 170 6.78 10.71 19.71
C GLU A 170 6.06 9.90 20.80
N ALA A 171 4.74 10.06 20.91
CA ALA A 171 3.92 9.31 21.85
C ALA A 171 3.91 7.81 21.51
N PHE A 172 3.85 7.48 20.21
CA PHE A 172 3.95 6.11 19.73
C PHE A 172 5.31 5.48 20.09
N ARG A 173 6.43 6.18 19.89
CA ARG A 173 7.78 5.71 20.24
C ARG A 173 7.86 5.32 21.70
N THR A 174 7.47 6.22 22.60
CA THR A 174 7.52 5.98 24.05
C THR A 174 6.73 4.73 24.43
N ARG A 175 5.50 4.60 23.92
CA ARG A 175 4.64 3.46 24.26
C ARG A 175 5.10 2.15 23.63
N LEU A 176 5.56 2.18 22.37
CA LEU A 176 6.10 1.01 21.68
C LEU A 176 7.31 0.44 22.42
N ILE A 177 8.28 1.29 22.79
CA ILE A 177 9.48 0.83 23.52
C ILE A 177 9.09 0.19 24.86
N ALA A 178 8.19 0.81 25.61
CA ALA A 178 7.73 0.27 26.89
C ALA A 178 7.04 -1.10 26.75
N ASP A 179 6.25 -1.30 25.70
CA ASP A 179 5.60 -2.59 25.45
C ASP A 179 6.59 -3.65 24.95
N LEU A 180 7.56 -3.27 24.10
CA LEU A 180 8.63 -4.18 23.64
C LEU A 180 9.47 -4.69 24.82
N GLU A 181 9.76 -3.83 25.80
CA GLU A 181 10.47 -4.21 27.03
C GLU A 181 9.70 -5.17 27.93
N ARG A 182 8.39 -5.31 27.74
CA ARG A 182 7.53 -6.24 28.50
C ARG A 182 7.30 -7.58 27.79
N ALA A 183 7.82 -7.75 26.57
CA ALA A 183 7.66 -8.99 25.83
C ALA A 183 8.29 -10.18 26.58
N GLU A 184 7.57 -11.30 26.62
CA GLU A 184 7.97 -12.52 27.34
C GLU A 184 8.20 -13.72 26.41
N LYS A 185 7.44 -13.83 25.31
CA LYS A 185 7.46 -15.02 24.43
C LYS A 185 7.98 -14.68 23.04
N TYR A 186 7.40 -13.69 22.40
CA TYR A 186 7.80 -13.30 21.05
C TYR A 186 7.47 -11.85 20.69
N ILE A 187 8.28 -11.29 19.79
CA ILE A 187 8.09 -9.98 19.15
C ILE A 187 8.16 -10.16 17.63
N PHE A 188 7.07 -9.84 16.94
CA PHE A 188 6.96 -9.91 15.50
C PHE A 188 6.75 -8.52 14.91
N MET A 189 7.61 -8.10 13.99
CA MET A 189 7.59 -6.75 13.43
C MET A 189 7.79 -6.77 11.92
N GLU A 190 6.96 -6.04 11.19
CA GLU A 190 7.15 -5.72 9.77
C GLU A 190 6.95 -4.23 9.50
N TYR A 191 7.83 -3.64 8.70
CA TYR A 191 7.82 -2.22 8.37
C TYR A 191 8.32 -1.96 6.95
N PHE A 192 7.65 -1.06 6.22
CA PHE A 192 8.08 -0.67 4.87
C PHE A 192 9.47 -0.01 4.86
N ILE A 193 9.71 0.93 5.77
CA ILE A 193 10.99 1.62 5.91
C ILE A 193 11.58 1.37 7.29
N ILE A 194 12.83 0.89 7.29
CA ILE A 194 13.76 1.00 8.40
C ILE A 194 14.92 1.90 7.97
N LYS A 195 15.28 2.86 8.82
CA LYS A 195 16.41 3.75 8.57
C LYS A 195 17.22 3.90 9.83
N LYS A 196 18.53 3.68 9.71
CA LYS A 196 19.45 3.88 10.83
C LYS A 196 19.36 5.31 11.32
N GLY A 197 19.24 5.44 12.63
CA GLY A 197 18.93 6.68 13.34
C GLY A 197 18.67 6.33 14.80
N GLU A 198 18.43 7.34 15.62
CA GLU A 198 18.16 7.15 17.05
C GLU A 198 16.98 6.20 17.29
N PHE A 199 15.86 6.39 16.59
CA PHE A 199 14.64 5.62 16.82
C PHE A 199 14.80 4.14 16.48
N TRP A 200 15.34 3.82 15.30
CA TRP A 200 15.57 2.43 14.91
C TRP A 200 16.66 1.76 15.75
N ASN A 201 17.71 2.49 16.15
CA ASN A 201 18.78 1.94 16.97
C ASN A 201 18.26 1.56 18.37
N GLU A 202 17.42 2.42 18.97
CA GLU A 202 16.78 2.14 20.27
C GLU A 202 15.94 0.85 20.21
N ILE A 203 15.08 0.71 19.18
CA ILE A 203 14.31 -0.53 18.98
C ILE A 203 15.24 -1.73 18.83
N LEU A 204 16.27 -1.62 17.99
CA LEU A 204 17.21 -2.72 17.74
C LEU A 204 17.93 -3.17 19.02
N GLU A 205 18.25 -2.25 19.91
CA GLU A 205 18.84 -2.55 21.22
C GLU A 205 17.89 -3.33 22.12
N VAL A 206 16.61 -2.92 22.20
CA VAL A 206 15.56 -3.65 22.92
C VAL A 206 15.42 -5.06 22.35
N LEU A 207 15.26 -5.19 21.03
CA LEU A 207 15.12 -6.49 20.37
C LEU A 207 16.32 -7.41 20.65
N ALA A 208 17.54 -6.88 20.62
CA ALA A 208 18.74 -7.65 20.90
C ALA A 208 18.83 -8.09 22.38
N ARG A 209 18.34 -7.29 23.33
CA ARG A 209 18.20 -7.72 24.74
C ARG A 209 17.16 -8.83 24.87
N LYS A 210 15.98 -8.65 24.26
CA LYS A 210 14.89 -9.62 24.29
C LYS A 210 15.27 -10.98 23.72
N VAL A 211 16.04 -11.01 22.63
CA VAL A 211 16.60 -12.28 22.14
C VAL A 211 17.48 -12.98 23.19
N LYS A 212 18.30 -12.24 23.94
CA LYS A 212 19.14 -12.82 25.01
C LYS A 212 18.32 -13.32 26.20
N GLU A 213 17.16 -12.71 26.45
CA GLU A 213 16.18 -13.15 27.45
C GLU A 213 15.37 -14.38 26.99
N GLY A 214 15.57 -14.85 25.75
CA GLY A 214 14.87 -16.02 25.20
C GLY A 214 13.60 -15.70 24.43
N VAL A 215 13.27 -14.42 24.23
CA VAL A 215 12.12 -13.99 23.43
C VAL A 215 12.41 -14.24 21.95
N GLU A 216 11.48 -14.89 21.26
CA GLU A 216 11.59 -15.07 19.81
C GLU A 216 11.32 -13.76 19.08
N VAL A 217 12.31 -13.25 18.34
CA VAL A 217 12.14 -12.03 17.54
C VAL A 217 12.12 -12.35 16.05
N ARG A 218 11.04 -11.98 15.36
CA ARG A 218 10.92 -12.02 13.90
C ARG A 218 10.78 -10.62 13.33
N PHE A 219 11.59 -10.31 12.34
CA PHE A 219 11.63 -8.97 11.77
C PHE A 219 11.62 -9.01 10.24
N MET A 220 10.75 -8.25 9.60
CA MET A 220 10.69 -8.12 8.15
C MET A 220 10.67 -6.66 7.72
N TYR A 221 11.29 -6.37 6.58
CA TYR A 221 11.17 -5.05 5.96
C TYR A 221 11.23 -5.14 4.44
N ASP A 222 10.72 -4.10 3.77
CA ASP A 222 10.67 -4.04 2.33
C ASP A 222 12.04 -3.75 1.69
N ASP A 223 12.46 -4.60 0.75
CA ASP A 223 13.81 -4.50 0.15
C ASP A 223 14.03 -3.22 -0.68
N ILE A 224 13.07 -2.85 -1.53
CA ILE A 224 13.16 -1.66 -2.40
C ILE A 224 12.89 -0.39 -1.59
N GLY A 225 11.90 -0.41 -0.70
CA GLY A 225 11.60 0.68 0.22
C GLY A 225 12.79 1.07 1.10
N CYS A 226 13.62 0.10 1.49
CA CYS A 226 14.81 0.32 2.30
C CYS A 226 16.13 0.45 1.50
N MET A 227 16.08 0.55 0.17
CA MET A 227 17.26 0.49 -0.69
C MET A 227 18.28 1.62 -0.43
N GLY A 228 17.79 2.80 -0.02
CA GLY A 228 18.62 3.95 0.38
C GLY A 228 18.94 4.02 1.87
N CYS A 229 18.37 3.11 2.68
CA CYS A 229 18.34 3.23 4.14
C CYS A 229 19.27 2.23 4.83
N VAL A 230 19.36 1.00 4.30
CA VAL A 230 20.25 -0.06 4.78
C VAL A 230 20.93 -0.78 3.61
N ASN A 231 22.06 -1.44 3.90
CA ASN A 231 22.79 -2.18 2.88
C ASN A 231 22.16 -3.56 2.60
N THR A 232 22.52 -4.17 1.47
CA THR A 232 21.98 -5.46 1.01
C THR A 232 22.13 -6.61 2.02
N PHE A 233 23.17 -6.57 2.86
CA PHE A 233 23.51 -7.62 3.83
C PHE A 233 22.98 -7.34 5.24
N TYR A 234 22.18 -6.29 5.43
CA TYR A 234 21.65 -5.92 6.73
C TYR A 234 20.83 -7.03 7.43
N PRO A 235 20.05 -7.89 6.73
CA PRO A 235 19.36 -9.01 7.38
C PRO A 235 20.33 -9.98 8.05
N LYS A 236 21.51 -10.22 7.43
CA LYS A 236 22.55 -11.07 8.03
C LYS A 236 23.10 -10.47 9.31
N LYS A 237 23.16 -9.13 9.40
CA LYS A 237 23.55 -8.45 10.64
C LYS A 237 22.53 -8.70 11.74
N LEU A 238 21.24 -8.58 11.44
CA LEU A 238 20.15 -8.83 12.41
C LEU A 238 20.10 -10.31 12.84
N GLN A 239 20.30 -11.23 11.90
CA GLN A 239 20.38 -12.67 12.17
C GLN A 239 21.53 -13.05 13.11
N LYS A 240 22.68 -12.36 13.03
CA LYS A 240 23.79 -12.55 13.98
C LYS A 240 23.45 -12.12 15.42
N LEU A 241 22.42 -11.29 15.60
CA LEU A 241 21.87 -10.93 16.91
C LEU A 241 20.80 -11.91 17.38
N GLY A 242 20.56 -13.00 16.63
CA GLY A 242 19.52 -14.00 16.88
C GLY A 242 18.10 -13.58 16.43
N ILE A 243 17.96 -12.44 15.75
CA ILE A 243 16.68 -12.00 15.17
C ILE A 243 16.42 -12.74 13.86
N LYS A 244 15.29 -13.45 13.76
CA LYS A 244 14.84 -14.10 12.53
C LYS A 244 14.41 -13.03 11.51
N CYS A 245 15.34 -12.57 10.70
CA CYS A 245 15.11 -11.45 9.78
C CYS A 245 15.01 -11.85 8.30
N HIS A 246 14.01 -11.31 7.60
CA HIS A 246 13.81 -11.45 6.16
C HIS A 246 13.60 -10.10 5.46
N LYS A 247 13.89 -10.06 4.16
CA LYS A 247 13.51 -8.93 3.29
C LYS A 247 12.30 -9.35 2.48
N PHE A 248 11.26 -8.53 2.47
CA PHE A 248 10.12 -8.73 1.60
C PHE A 248 10.45 -8.36 0.16
N SER A 249 9.95 -9.17 -0.78
CA SER A 249 10.09 -9.01 -2.23
C SER A 249 11.48 -8.49 -2.65
N PRO A 250 12.57 -9.27 -2.45
CA PRO A 250 13.91 -8.82 -2.80
C PRO A 250 14.02 -8.48 -4.29
N PHE A 251 14.80 -7.46 -4.62
CA PHE A 251 15.06 -7.13 -6.02
C PHE A 251 15.71 -8.33 -6.74
N VAL A 252 15.10 -8.69 -7.87
CA VAL A 252 15.57 -9.71 -8.81
C VAL A 252 15.69 -9.09 -10.21
N PRO A 253 16.76 -9.39 -10.97
CA PRO A 253 17.01 -8.78 -12.28
C PRO A 253 16.14 -9.40 -13.37
N VAL A 254 14.83 -9.17 -13.27
CA VAL A 254 13.83 -9.59 -14.26
C VAL A 254 12.96 -8.39 -14.63
N LEU A 255 12.60 -8.28 -15.90
CA LEU A 255 11.65 -7.29 -16.40
C LEU A 255 10.24 -7.77 -16.10
N SER A 256 9.69 -7.27 -15.00
CA SER A 256 8.35 -7.63 -14.55
C SER A 256 7.83 -6.56 -13.60
N ASN A 257 6.52 -6.34 -13.61
CA ASN A 257 5.84 -5.49 -12.62
C ASN A 257 5.82 -6.07 -11.20
N VAL A 258 6.44 -7.24 -10.95
CA VAL A 258 6.59 -7.80 -9.59
C VAL A 258 7.26 -6.82 -8.62
N HIS A 259 8.08 -5.89 -9.11
CA HIS A 259 8.75 -4.87 -8.29
C HIS A 259 7.80 -3.79 -7.76
N ASN A 260 6.60 -3.64 -8.33
CA ASN A 260 5.59 -2.72 -7.79
C ASN A 260 4.90 -3.31 -6.55
N ASN A 261 4.90 -4.63 -6.39
CA ASN A 261 4.30 -5.31 -5.25
C ASN A 261 5.24 -5.24 -4.04
N ARG A 262 5.01 -4.24 -3.19
CA ARG A 262 5.82 -3.94 -2.00
C ARG A 262 5.02 -4.17 -0.73
N ASP A 263 5.71 -4.48 0.37
CA ASP A 263 5.09 -4.57 1.69
C ASP A 263 5.06 -3.20 2.32
N HIS A 264 3.93 -2.51 2.21
CA HIS A 264 3.71 -1.20 2.80
C HIS A 264 3.06 -1.30 4.20
N ARG A 265 2.88 -2.51 4.73
CA ARG A 265 2.33 -2.73 6.07
C ARG A 265 3.30 -2.29 7.15
N LYS A 266 2.72 -1.94 8.31
CA LYS A 266 3.42 -1.64 9.55
C LYS A 266 2.68 -2.40 10.63
N ILE A 267 3.27 -3.50 11.09
CA ILE A 267 2.72 -4.35 12.14
C ILE A 267 3.79 -4.58 13.19
N THR A 268 3.43 -4.39 14.45
CA THR A 268 4.15 -4.98 15.60
C THR A 268 3.16 -5.83 16.36
N VAL A 269 3.52 -7.07 16.68
CA VAL A 269 2.78 -7.94 17.58
C VAL A 269 3.70 -8.44 18.69
N ILE A 270 3.24 -8.33 19.93
CA ILE A 270 3.95 -8.75 21.14
C ILE A 270 3.09 -9.78 21.85
N ASP A 271 3.62 -11.00 21.96
CA ASP A 271 3.01 -12.15 22.64
C ASP A 271 1.58 -12.50 22.19
N GLY A 272 1.15 -11.98 21.04
CA GLY A 272 -0.20 -12.15 20.49
C GLY A 272 -1.28 -11.37 21.24
N LYS A 273 -0.87 -10.55 22.22
CA LYS A 273 -1.75 -9.80 23.11
C LYS A 273 -1.77 -8.31 22.83
N ILE A 274 -0.66 -7.76 22.34
CA ILE A 274 -0.53 -6.36 21.97
C ILE A 274 -0.19 -6.28 20.49
N GLY A 275 -0.88 -5.42 19.76
CA GLY A 275 -0.69 -5.21 18.33
C GLY A 275 -0.66 -3.73 17.99
N TYR A 276 0.17 -3.34 17.03
CA TYR A 276 0.23 -1.98 16.51
C TYR A 276 0.08 -1.96 15.00
N THR A 277 -0.58 -0.93 14.49
CA THR A 277 -0.50 -0.53 13.08
C THR A 277 -0.74 0.97 12.90
N GLY A 278 -0.54 1.49 11.69
CA GLY A 278 -0.62 2.93 11.39
C GLY A 278 0.41 3.35 10.36
N GLY A 279 0.56 4.65 10.10
CA GLY A 279 1.45 5.15 9.06
C GLY A 279 2.94 5.19 9.43
N ILE A 280 3.27 5.05 10.72
CA ILE A 280 4.60 5.30 11.28
C ILE A 280 5.62 4.23 10.85
N ASN A 281 6.69 4.64 10.17
CA ASN A 281 7.86 3.79 9.88
C ASN A 281 8.96 3.92 10.95
N LEU A 282 9.95 3.03 10.92
CA LEU A 282 11.07 3.05 11.87
C LEU A 282 12.22 3.92 11.34
N ALA A 283 12.01 5.22 11.38
CA ALA A 283 12.98 6.24 10.99
C ALA A 283 12.77 7.52 11.81
N ASP A 284 13.84 8.25 12.08
CA ASP A 284 13.86 9.43 12.95
C ASP A 284 12.86 10.53 12.55
N GLU A 285 12.62 10.70 11.25
CA GLU A 285 11.64 11.67 10.74
C GLU A 285 10.21 11.37 11.21
N TYR A 286 9.86 10.10 11.44
CA TYR A 286 8.50 9.69 11.82
C TYR A 286 8.17 9.98 13.28
N VAL A 287 9.20 10.26 14.09
CA VAL A 287 9.09 10.59 15.51
C VAL A 287 9.69 11.98 15.79
N ASN A 288 9.79 12.81 14.75
CA ASN A 288 10.26 14.19 14.80
C ASN A 288 11.62 14.42 15.48
N ILE A 289 12.51 13.42 15.50
CA ILE A 289 13.91 13.59 15.92
C ILE A 289 14.65 14.46 14.88
N ASN A 290 14.30 14.28 13.61
CA ASN A 290 14.60 15.25 12.56
C ASN A 290 13.33 15.57 11.77
N SER A 291 13.28 16.75 11.16
CA SER A 291 12.05 17.26 10.52
C SER A 291 12.36 17.87 9.15
N PRO A 292 12.84 17.06 8.17
CA PRO A 292 13.23 17.57 6.85
C PRO A 292 12.07 18.18 6.05
N PHE A 293 10.82 17.91 6.45
CA PHE A 293 9.59 18.36 5.79
C PHE A 293 8.65 19.10 6.76
N GLY A 294 9.23 19.77 7.78
CA GLY A 294 8.47 20.32 8.89
C GLY A 294 7.98 19.22 9.84
N HIS A 295 6.97 19.53 10.65
CA HIS A 295 6.39 18.58 11.58
C HIS A 295 5.80 17.38 10.83
N TRP A 296 6.31 16.18 11.12
CA TRP A 296 5.83 14.93 10.55
C TRP A 296 4.62 14.43 11.34
N LYS A 297 3.45 14.63 10.75
CA LYS A 297 2.17 14.29 11.36
C LYS A 297 1.73 12.91 10.89
N ASP A 298 1.95 11.91 11.74
CA ASP A 298 1.61 10.52 11.46
C ASP A 298 0.97 9.86 12.68
N THR A 299 0.20 8.81 12.46
CA THR A 299 -0.71 8.25 13.45
C THR A 299 -0.59 6.75 13.53
N ALA A 300 -0.79 6.20 14.71
CA ALA A 300 -0.86 4.76 14.94
C ALA A 300 -2.01 4.40 15.86
N ILE A 301 -2.39 3.13 15.83
CA ILE A 301 -3.36 2.50 16.72
C ILE A 301 -2.70 1.30 17.39
N ARG A 302 -2.87 1.21 18.71
CA ARG A 302 -2.55 0.03 19.51
C ARG A 302 -3.83 -0.72 19.83
N LEU A 303 -3.78 -2.03 19.65
CA LEU A 303 -4.79 -3.00 20.03
C LEU A 303 -4.26 -3.83 21.18
N GLU A 304 -5.10 -4.12 22.16
CA GLU A 304 -4.81 -5.06 23.23
C GLU A 304 -6.02 -5.96 23.44
N GLY A 305 -5.84 -7.27 23.25
CA GLY A 305 -6.93 -8.25 23.25
C GLY A 305 -7.06 -9.04 21.95
N GLU A 306 -8.27 -9.55 21.70
CA GLU A 306 -8.54 -10.55 20.64
C GLU A 306 -8.27 -10.03 19.23
N GLY A 307 -8.49 -8.74 18.98
CA GLY A 307 -8.25 -8.07 17.70
C GLY A 307 -6.79 -8.12 17.25
N VAL A 308 -5.84 -8.41 18.13
CA VAL A 308 -4.43 -8.60 17.75
C VAL A 308 -4.25 -9.84 16.86
N LYS A 309 -5.16 -10.82 16.93
CA LYS A 309 -5.13 -12.03 16.10
C LYS A 309 -5.10 -11.71 14.61
N GLY A 310 -5.90 -10.75 14.14
CA GLY A 310 -5.91 -10.34 12.73
C GLY A 310 -4.55 -9.80 12.26
N LEU A 311 -3.91 -8.95 13.07
CA LEU A 311 -2.56 -8.42 12.79
C LEU A 311 -1.50 -9.53 12.81
N LEU A 312 -1.57 -10.44 13.78
CA LEU A 312 -0.67 -11.59 13.90
C LEU A 312 -0.73 -12.49 12.67
N LEU A 313 -1.94 -12.88 12.23
CA LEU A 313 -2.12 -13.73 11.07
C LEU A 313 -1.62 -13.04 9.78
N MET A 314 -1.86 -11.73 9.63
CA MET A 314 -1.33 -10.96 8.51
C MET A 314 0.21 -10.96 8.45
N PHE A 315 0.87 -10.79 9.59
CA PHE A 315 2.33 -10.88 9.68
C PHE A 315 2.82 -12.30 9.34
N LEU A 316 2.29 -13.33 10.00
CA LEU A 316 2.73 -14.71 9.85
C LEU A 316 2.62 -15.21 8.41
N LYS A 317 1.54 -14.88 7.70
CA LYS A 317 1.36 -15.25 6.28
C LYS A 317 2.47 -14.69 5.39
N LEU A 318 2.80 -13.39 5.52
CA LEU A 318 3.78 -12.75 4.65
C LEU A 318 5.23 -13.06 5.07
N PHE A 319 5.45 -13.24 6.37
CA PHE A 319 6.73 -13.72 6.89
C PHE A 319 7.04 -15.13 6.36
N ASN A 320 6.07 -16.06 6.39
CA ASN A 320 6.24 -17.42 5.86
C ASN A 320 6.32 -17.49 4.33
N LEU A 321 5.73 -16.51 3.63
CA LEU A 321 5.95 -16.35 2.19
C LEU A 321 7.41 -15.98 1.89
N SER A 322 8.02 -15.16 2.75
CA SER A 322 9.41 -14.71 2.63
C SER A 322 10.43 -15.73 3.16
N ALA A 323 10.04 -16.53 4.16
CA ALA A 323 10.82 -17.64 4.67
C ALA A 323 10.84 -18.79 3.65
N LYS A 324 11.98 -19.49 3.50
CA LYS A 324 12.09 -20.72 2.69
C LYS A 324 11.89 -21.92 3.61
N GLY A 325 10.64 -22.26 3.90
CA GLY A 325 10.28 -23.38 4.78
C GLY A 325 8.93 -24.01 4.42
N GLU A 326 8.57 -25.06 5.14
CA GLU A 326 7.23 -25.67 5.12
C GLU A 326 6.20 -24.73 5.77
N ALA A 327 4.91 -25.07 5.64
CA ALA A 327 3.85 -24.33 6.31
C ALA A 327 4.01 -24.49 7.82
N GLU A 328 4.15 -23.36 8.52
CA GLU A 328 4.25 -23.32 9.97
C GLU A 328 2.84 -23.40 10.60
N ASP A 329 2.74 -24.10 11.72
CA ASP A 329 1.54 -24.06 12.58
C ASP A 329 1.49 -22.74 13.35
N PHE A 330 0.39 -22.00 13.23
CA PHE A 330 0.21 -20.70 13.89
C PHE A 330 -0.39 -20.81 15.29
N ILE A 331 -0.96 -21.96 15.67
CA ILE A 331 -1.58 -22.20 16.98
C ILE A 331 -0.66 -21.79 18.14
N PRO A 332 0.67 -22.08 18.14
CA PRO A 332 1.55 -21.71 19.25
C PRO A 332 1.63 -20.21 19.51
N TYR A 333 1.34 -19.36 18.52
CA TYR A 333 1.38 -17.92 18.64
C TYR A 333 0.05 -17.31 19.08
N ILE A 334 -1.06 -18.02 18.94
CA ILE A 334 -2.39 -17.50 19.28
C ILE A 334 -2.64 -17.71 20.79
N PRO A 335 -2.83 -16.64 21.59
CA PRO A 335 -3.17 -16.77 22.99
C PRO A 335 -4.45 -17.58 23.20
N LYS A 336 -4.42 -18.49 24.18
CA LYS A 336 -5.61 -19.27 24.59
C LYS A 336 -6.62 -18.41 25.36
N THR A 337 -6.14 -17.37 26.03
CA THR A 337 -6.95 -16.47 26.83
C THR A 337 -6.45 -15.04 26.66
N TYR A 338 -7.39 -14.12 26.74
CA TYR A 338 -7.17 -12.68 26.73
C TYR A 338 -7.73 -12.07 28.00
N GLU A 339 -7.17 -10.93 28.41
CA GLU A 339 -7.81 -10.07 29.40
C GLU A 339 -9.21 -9.66 28.89
N LYS A 340 -10.16 -9.50 29.80
CA LYS A 340 -11.53 -9.12 29.47
C LYS A 340 -11.70 -7.62 29.66
N PHE A 341 -12.15 -6.96 28.59
CA PHE A 341 -12.43 -5.54 28.54
C PHE A 341 -13.92 -5.34 28.27
N GLU A 342 -14.57 -4.50 29.07
CA GLU A 342 -15.98 -4.16 28.86
C GLU A 342 -16.12 -2.92 27.97
N GLY A 343 -17.17 -2.88 27.14
CA GLY A 343 -17.59 -1.68 26.41
C GLY A 343 -16.56 -1.13 25.42
N GLN A 344 -15.80 -1.99 24.71
CA GLN A 344 -14.73 -1.54 23.80
C GLN A 344 -15.16 -1.37 22.33
N GLY A 345 -16.43 -1.59 22.01
CA GLY A 345 -16.94 -1.56 20.64
C GLY A 345 -16.42 -2.74 19.82
N PHE A 346 -16.25 -2.52 18.51
CA PHE A 346 -15.76 -3.54 17.58
C PHE A 346 -14.50 -3.08 16.84
N VAL A 347 -13.57 -4.01 16.66
CA VAL A 347 -12.39 -3.83 15.80
C VAL A 347 -12.34 -4.92 14.74
N GLN A 348 -11.96 -4.54 13.53
CA GLN A 348 -11.84 -5.44 12.40
C GLN A 348 -10.52 -5.12 11.66
N PRO A 349 -9.40 -5.70 12.10
CA PRO A 349 -8.14 -5.62 11.37
C PRO A 349 -8.27 -6.30 10.01
N TYR A 350 -7.74 -5.65 8.98
CA TYR A 350 -7.80 -6.19 7.63
C TYR A 350 -6.55 -5.86 6.82
N GLY A 351 -6.32 -6.67 5.79
CA GLY A 351 -5.29 -6.45 4.79
C GLY A 351 -5.89 -6.08 3.45
N SER A 352 -5.08 -5.44 2.62
CA SER A 352 -5.35 -5.16 1.21
C SER A 352 -4.09 -5.44 0.41
N GLY A 353 -4.21 -5.69 -0.89
CA GLY A 353 -3.03 -5.88 -1.73
C GLY A 353 -3.31 -6.43 -3.12
N PRO A 354 -2.26 -6.87 -3.82
CA PRO A 354 -2.38 -7.27 -5.21
C PRO A 354 -3.07 -8.62 -5.37
N ARG A 355 -3.75 -8.79 -6.51
CA ARG A 355 -4.24 -10.09 -6.98
C ARG A 355 -3.09 -11.09 -7.16
N PRO A 356 -3.31 -12.40 -6.92
CA PRO A 356 -4.59 -13.04 -6.60
C PRO A 356 -4.86 -13.16 -5.09
N VAL A 357 -3.96 -12.70 -4.22
CA VAL A 357 -4.11 -12.85 -2.76
C VAL A 357 -5.36 -12.12 -2.29
N TYR A 358 -5.56 -10.90 -2.81
CA TYR A 358 -6.80 -10.15 -2.62
C TYR A 358 -7.54 -10.05 -3.95
N PRO A 359 -8.83 -10.43 -4.01
CA PRO A 359 -9.58 -10.51 -5.26
C PRO A 359 -9.95 -9.13 -5.84
N ARG A 360 -10.04 -8.10 -4.99
CA ARG A 360 -10.38 -6.72 -5.34
C ARG A 360 -9.52 -5.71 -4.56
N SER A 361 -9.70 -4.43 -4.86
CA SER A 361 -9.10 -3.31 -4.12
C SER A 361 -9.77 -3.13 -2.75
N VAL A 362 -9.52 -4.06 -1.81
CA VAL A 362 -10.16 -4.10 -0.48
C VAL A 362 -10.11 -2.75 0.24
N GLY A 363 -8.95 -2.09 0.24
CA GLY A 363 -8.78 -0.78 0.88
C GLY A 363 -9.68 0.32 0.30
N GLU A 364 -9.78 0.38 -1.03
CA GLU A 364 -10.64 1.35 -1.72
C GLU A 364 -12.13 1.06 -1.44
N ASP A 365 -12.52 -0.22 -1.49
CA ASP A 365 -13.89 -0.64 -1.26
C ASP A 365 -14.36 -0.27 0.16
N VAL A 366 -13.51 -0.44 1.18
CA VAL A 366 -13.83 -0.02 2.57
C VAL A 366 -14.10 1.49 2.64
N TYR A 367 -13.25 2.30 2.02
CA TYR A 367 -13.40 3.75 2.01
C TYR A 367 -14.67 4.20 1.27
N ILE A 368 -15.00 3.60 0.13
CA ILE A 368 -16.25 3.87 -0.59
C ILE A 368 -17.47 3.48 0.26
N ASN A 369 -17.42 2.34 0.96
CA ASN A 369 -18.50 1.91 1.84
C ASN A 369 -18.70 2.89 3.01
N ILE A 370 -17.62 3.38 3.63
CA ILE A 370 -17.69 4.40 4.68
C ILE A 370 -18.35 5.68 4.15
N LEU A 371 -17.89 6.17 3.00
CA LEU A 371 -18.46 7.34 2.34
C LEU A 371 -19.95 7.16 2.01
N SER A 372 -20.37 5.93 1.68
CA SER A 372 -21.77 5.60 1.35
C SER A 372 -22.66 5.53 2.59
N MET A 373 -22.13 5.07 3.73
CA MET A 373 -22.89 4.88 4.97
C MET A 373 -22.95 6.13 5.87
N ALA A 374 -22.02 7.06 5.72
CA ALA A 374 -21.99 8.29 6.51
C ALA A 374 -23.20 9.19 6.25
N ARG A 375 -23.71 9.83 7.31
CA ARG A 375 -24.85 10.75 7.27
C ARG A 375 -24.53 12.18 7.70
N HIS A 376 -23.50 12.39 8.50
CA HIS A 376 -23.17 13.69 9.06
C HIS A 376 -21.84 14.21 8.57
N TYR A 377 -20.77 13.41 8.68
CA TYR A 377 -19.45 13.83 8.22
C TYR A 377 -18.53 12.65 7.91
N VAL A 378 -17.55 12.90 7.04
CA VAL A 378 -16.39 12.01 6.85
C VAL A 378 -15.13 12.85 6.80
N TRP A 379 -14.22 12.65 7.75
CA TRP A 379 -12.94 13.36 7.80
C TRP A 379 -11.80 12.40 7.51
N ILE A 380 -10.86 12.87 6.69
CA ILE A 380 -9.83 12.03 6.08
C ILE A 380 -8.47 12.70 6.28
N MET A 381 -7.47 11.92 6.68
CA MET A 381 -6.06 12.29 6.57
C MET A 381 -5.40 11.37 5.54
N THR A 382 -4.63 11.94 4.62
CA THR A 382 -3.83 11.18 3.65
C THR A 382 -2.61 12.00 3.18
N PRO A 383 -1.42 11.39 3.01
CA PRO A 383 -0.28 12.09 2.41
C PRO A 383 -0.45 12.37 0.93
N TYR A 384 -1.19 11.50 0.24
CA TYR A 384 -1.33 11.51 -1.21
C TYR A 384 -2.81 11.38 -1.56
N LEU A 385 -3.26 12.24 -2.46
CA LEU A 385 -4.63 12.24 -2.99
C LEU A 385 -4.54 12.02 -4.50
N ILE A 386 -4.12 10.83 -4.92
CA ILE A 386 -3.91 10.43 -6.32
C ILE A 386 -4.93 9.34 -6.65
N ILE A 387 -6.20 9.72 -6.54
CA ILE A 387 -7.36 8.83 -6.59
C ILE A 387 -7.86 8.59 -8.02
N ASP A 388 -8.56 7.47 -8.18
CA ASP A 388 -9.26 7.10 -9.40
C ASP A 388 -10.61 7.84 -9.55
N TYR A 389 -11.32 7.57 -10.65
CA TYR A 389 -12.63 8.16 -10.87
C TYR A 389 -13.65 7.69 -9.80
N ARG A 390 -13.65 6.40 -9.43
CA ARG A 390 -14.63 5.83 -8.49
C ARG A 390 -14.56 6.49 -7.13
N MET A 391 -13.36 6.60 -6.56
CA MET A 391 -13.12 7.24 -5.27
C MET A 391 -13.45 8.74 -5.32
N ARG A 392 -13.09 9.44 -6.41
CA ARG A 392 -13.44 10.86 -6.58
C ARG A 392 -14.95 11.06 -6.56
N GLU A 393 -15.69 10.29 -7.34
CA GLU A 393 -17.16 10.41 -7.37
C GLU A 393 -17.78 10.00 -6.03
N ALA A 394 -17.25 8.99 -5.34
CA ALA A 394 -17.74 8.63 -4.00
C ALA A 394 -17.62 9.77 -2.99
N LEU A 395 -16.50 10.52 -3.03
CA LEU A 395 -16.27 11.70 -2.20
C LEU A 395 -17.26 12.83 -2.54
N VAL A 396 -17.45 13.13 -3.83
CA VAL A 396 -18.36 14.17 -4.31
C VAL A 396 -19.81 13.82 -3.97
N LEU A 397 -20.26 12.60 -4.29
CA LEU A 397 -21.62 12.15 -3.99
C LEU A 397 -21.91 12.13 -2.49
N ALA A 398 -20.92 11.86 -1.64
CA ALA A 398 -21.10 12.01 -0.19
C ALA A 398 -21.36 13.47 0.20
N ALA A 399 -20.55 14.40 -0.30
CA ALA A 399 -20.73 15.83 -0.06
C ALA A 399 -22.06 16.37 -0.61
N GLU A 400 -22.47 15.95 -1.81
CA GLU A 400 -23.75 16.32 -2.42
C GLU A 400 -24.97 15.83 -1.63
N ARG A 401 -24.85 14.68 -0.94
CA ARG A 401 -25.88 14.20 0.01
C ARG A 401 -25.94 15.02 1.31
N GLY A 402 -25.09 16.03 1.48
CA GLY A 402 -25.01 16.89 2.66
C GLY A 402 -24.08 16.40 3.76
N VAL A 403 -23.25 15.37 3.50
CA VAL A 403 -22.22 14.91 4.44
C VAL A 403 -21.06 15.92 4.44
N ASP A 404 -20.60 16.35 5.61
CA ASP A 404 -19.42 17.23 5.72
C ASP A 404 -18.12 16.45 5.47
N VAL A 405 -17.70 16.42 4.20
CA VAL A 405 -16.47 15.73 3.78
C VAL A 405 -15.27 16.67 3.90
N ARG A 406 -14.28 16.28 4.72
CA ARG A 406 -13.03 17.04 4.90
C ARG A 406 -11.82 16.16 4.63
N ILE A 407 -10.86 16.66 3.87
CA ILE A 407 -9.61 15.96 3.57
C ILE A 407 -8.43 16.83 4.02
N ILE A 408 -7.55 16.27 4.82
CA ILE A 408 -6.31 16.90 5.28
C ILE A 408 -5.15 16.30 4.50
N THR A 409 -4.39 17.15 3.83
CA THR A 409 -3.21 16.82 3.03
C THR A 409 -1.97 17.59 3.52
N PRO A 410 -0.75 17.18 3.16
CA PRO A 410 0.45 17.94 3.45
C PRO A 410 0.44 19.37 2.86
N HIS A 411 1.12 20.31 3.51
CA HIS A 411 1.52 21.57 2.89
C HIS A 411 2.94 21.52 2.34
N ILE A 412 3.87 20.94 3.11
CA ILE A 412 5.29 20.79 2.72
C ILE A 412 5.48 19.40 2.10
N PRO A 413 5.87 19.29 0.80
CA PRO A 413 5.93 17.99 0.14
C PRO A 413 7.23 17.23 0.41
N ASP A 414 7.12 15.92 0.66
CA ASP A 414 8.26 14.99 0.60
C ASP A 414 8.73 14.77 -0.86
N LYS A 415 7.78 14.75 -1.79
CA LYS A 415 7.96 14.54 -3.24
C LYS A 415 7.14 15.54 -4.05
N LYS A 416 7.83 16.40 -4.81
CA LYS A 416 7.20 17.47 -5.60
C LYS A 416 6.17 16.97 -6.63
N VAL A 417 6.43 15.86 -7.31
CA VAL A 417 5.51 15.32 -8.33
C VAL A 417 4.25 14.74 -7.69
N ALA A 418 4.40 13.96 -6.61
CA ALA A 418 3.26 13.40 -5.87
C ALA A 418 2.37 14.51 -5.26
N PHE A 419 3.00 15.60 -4.81
CA PHE A 419 2.31 16.79 -4.34
C PHE A 419 1.52 17.51 -5.44
N ALA A 420 2.14 17.70 -6.62
CA ALA A 420 1.46 18.28 -7.77
C ALA A 420 0.24 17.43 -8.20
N LEU A 421 0.41 16.09 -8.21
CA LEU A 421 -0.67 15.14 -8.47
C LEU A 421 -1.78 15.20 -7.40
N THR A 422 -1.43 15.33 -6.12
CA THR A 422 -2.40 15.51 -5.03
C THR A 422 -3.24 16.77 -5.26
N ARG A 423 -2.59 17.92 -5.43
CA ARG A 423 -3.25 19.20 -5.74
C ARG A 423 -4.05 19.16 -7.05
N SER A 424 -3.72 18.25 -7.97
CA SER A 424 -4.44 18.07 -9.24
C SER A 424 -5.85 17.50 -9.11
N ASN A 425 -6.23 16.99 -7.92
CA ASN A 425 -7.58 16.53 -7.63
C ASN A 425 -8.42 17.56 -6.86
N TYR A 426 -7.82 18.63 -6.33
CA TYR A 426 -8.51 19.60 -5.48
C TYR A 426 -9.69 20.29 -6.17
N MET A 427 -9.49 20.79 -7.39
CA MET A 427 -10.50 21.59 -8.10
C MET A 427 -11.83 20.83 -8.27
N ALA A 428 -11.76 19.55 -8.66
CA ALA A 428 -12.95 18.73 -8.87
C ALA A 428 -13.68 18.47 -7.53
N LEU A 429 -12.92 18.13 -6.48
CA LEU A 429 -13.46 17.84 -5.15
C LEU A 429 -14.07 19.09 -4.49
N ILE A 430 -13.39 20.24 -4.55
CA ILE A 430 -13.88 21.51 -3.98
C ILE A 430 -15.17 21.94 -4.68
N LYS A 431 -15.26 21.79 -6.01
CA LYS A 431 -16.49 22.08 -6.75
C LYS A 431 -17.64 21.15 -6.34
N GLY A 432 -17.34 19.89 -6.02
CA GLY A 432 -18.29 18.93 -5.49
C GLY A 432 -18.62 19.08 -4.00
N GLY A 433 -18.17 20.17 -3.34
CA GLY A 433 -18.51 20.45 -1.93
C GLY A 433 -17.55 19.84 -0.89
N VAL A 434 -16.49 19.15 -1.31
CA VAL A 434 -15.47 18.60 -0.40
C VAL A 434 -14.53 19.71 0.08
N LYS A 435 -14.28 19.78 1.39
CA LYS A 435 -13.35 20.75 1.99
C LYS A 435 -11.95 20.15 2.07
N ILE A 436 -10.95 20.84 1.54
CA ILE A 436 -9.56 20.38 1.56
C ILE A 436 -8.73 21.32 2.44
N TYR A 437 -7.96 20.74 3.35
CA TYR A 437 -7.11 21.43 4.30
C TYR A 437 -5.66 21.03 4.09
N GLU A 438 -4.77 22.00 3.91
CA GLU A 438 -3.33 21.73 3.89
C GLU A 438 -2.71 22.00 5.27
N TYR A 439 -2.07 20.99 5.84
CA TYR A 439 -1.43 21.06 7.15
C TYR A 439 -0.17 21.92 7.11
N MET A 440 -0.32 23.18 7.55
CA MET A 440 0.71 24.21 7.44
C MET A 440 2.03 23.86 8.16
N PRO A 441 2.03 23.20 9.34
CA PRO A 441 3.28 22.92 10.05
C PRO A 441 4.22 21.93 9.35
N GLY A 442 3.76 21.16 8.35
CA GLY A 442 4.63 20.20 7.67
C GLY A 442 3.93 19.19 6.78
N PHE A 443 4.22 17.92 7.04
CA PHE A 443 3.80 16.81 6.20
C PHE A 443 2.88 15.87 6.98
N VAL A 444 1.64 15.70 6.50
CA VAL A 444 0.71 14.69 7.01
C VAL A 444 0.99 13.37 6.33
N HIS A 445 1.53 12.41 7.08
CA HIS A 445 1.68 11.03 6.65
C HIS A 445 0.61 10.11 7.26
N ALA A 446 -0.26 10.60 8.13
CA ALA A 446 -1.39 9.83 8.65
C ALA A 446 -2.31 9.32 7.51
N LYS A 447 -2.85 8.10 7.68
CA LYS A 447 -3.89 7.53 6.82
C LYS A 447 -5.06 7.10 7.69
N GLY A 448 -6.16 7.82 7.58
CA GLY A 448 -7.32 7.49 8.38
C GLY A 448 -8.59 8.17 7.92
N PHE A 449 -9.70 7.53 8.28
CA PHE A 449 -11.06 7.98 8.04
C PHE A 449 -11.79 8.04 9.39
N LEU A 450 -12.63 9.04 9.58
CA LEU A 450 -13.52 9.17 10.73
C LEU A 450 -14.90 9.58 10.22
N ALA A 451 -15.94 8.86 10.66
CA ALA A 451 -17.30 9.12 10.23
C ALA A 451 -18.31 9.06 11.38
N ASP A 452 -19.20 10.05 11.42
CA ASP A 452 -20.40 10.13 12.28
C ASP A 452 -20.17 9.83 13.78
N ASP A 453 -18.99 10.11 14.34
CA ASP A 453 -18.62 9.75 15.73
C ASP A 453 -18.71 8.25 16.05
N LYS A 454 -18.84 7.40 15.03
CA LYS A 454 -19.17 5.98 15.19
C LYS A 454 -18.20 5.03 14.51
N ALA A 455 -17.66 5.40 13.35
CA ALA A 455 -16.78 4.54 12.59
C ALA A 455 -15.46 5.24 12.29
N ALA A 456 -14.35 4.50 12.34
CA ALA A 456 -13.04 5.01 11.97
C ALA A 456 -12.17 3.92 11.33
N VAL A 457 -11.19 4.37 10.54
CA VAL A 457 -10.10 3.53 10.03
C VAL A 457 -8.78 4.21 10.34
N VAL A 458 -7.82 3.43 10.84
CA VAL A 458 -6.40 3.84 10.96
C VAL A 458 -5.55 2.71 10.37
N GLY A 459 -4.56 3.05 9.54
CA GLY A 459 -3.70 2.04 8.93
C GLY A 459 -2.64 2.63 8.01
N THR A 460 -2.30 1.87 6.97
CA THR A 460 -1.19 2.16 6.05
C THR A 460 -1.63 2.61 4.66
N ILE A 461 -2.91 2.40 4.32
CA ILE A 461 -3.49 2.58 2.98
C ILE A 461 -3.66 4.06 2.64
N ASN A 462 -2.88 4.57 1.70
CA ASN A 462 -3.03 5.92 1.14
C ASN A 462 -4.23 6.00 0.19
N LEU A 463 -4.68 7.23 -0.11
CA LEU A 463 -5.62 7.50 -1.20
C LEU A 463 -4.88 7.63 -2.54
N ASP A 464 -4.23 6.56 -2.97
CA ASP A 464 -3.53 6.47 -4.26
C ASP A 464 -3.61 5.08 -4.92
N TYR A 465 -3.32 5.04 -6.22
CA TYR A 465 -3.30 3.78 -6.99
C TYR A 465 -2.33 2.73 -6.42
N ARG A 466 -1.23 3.15 -5.78
CA ARG A 466 -0.22 2.21 -5.27
C ARG A 466 -0.77 1.41 -4.11
N SER A 467 -1.36 2.10 -3.13
CA SER A 467 -1.99 1.47 -1.97
C SER A 467 -3.22 0.67 -2.36
N PHE A 468 -3.97 1.08 -3.38
CA PHE A 468 -5.17 0.36 -3.81
C PHE A 468 -4.89 -0.89 -4.67
N LEU A 469 -3.84 -0.88 -5.49
CA LEU A 469 -3.62 -1.92 -6.50
C LEU A 469 -2.35 -2.76 -6.28
N HIS A 470 -1.27 -2.13 -5.81
CA HIS A 470 0.08 -2.70 -5.91
C HIS A 470 0.63 -3.15 -4.56
N HIS A 471 0.47 -2.34 -3.53
CA HIS A 471 1.09 -2.57 -2.22
C HIS A 471 0.27 -3.51 -1.36
N TYR A 472 0.96 -4.40 -0.63
CA TYR A 472 0.37 -5.03 0.54
C TYR A 472 0.23 -3.97 1.62
N GLU A 473 -0.98 -3.82 2.12
CA GLU A 473 -1.37 -2.80 3.09
C GLU A 473 -2.21 -3.43 4.20
N ASN A 474 -2.34 -2.73 5.32
CA ASN A 474 -3.23 -3.13 6.39
C ASN A 474 -3.84 -1.92 7.11
N ALA A 475 -4.96 -2.16 7.77
CA ALA A 475 -5.64 -1.17 8.58
C ALA A 475 -6.56 -1.84 9.60
N VAL A 476 -7.13 -1.05 10.50
CA VAL A 476 -8.15 -1.49 11.45
C VAL A 476 -9.40 -0.64 11.24
N PHE A 477 -10.50 -1.29 10.84
CA PHE A 477 -11.81 -0.68 10.92
C PHE A 477 -12.31 -0.77 12.36
N MET A 478 -12.85 0.32 12.89
CA MET A 478 -13.28 0.46 14.27
C MET A 478 -14.70 0.99 14.31
N TYR A 479 -15.52 0.43 15.19
CA TYR A 479 -16.86 0.92 15.48
C TYR A 479 -17.08 1.09 16.98
N ASP A 480 -17.49 2.29 17.38
CA ASP A 480 -17.80 2.65 18.78
C ASP A 480 -16.68 2.32 19.78
N THR A 481 -15.42 2.48 19.35
CA THR A 481 -14.24 2.18 20.18
C THR A 481 -13.73 3.41 20.93
N ALA A 482 -12.99 3.18 22.02
CA ALA A 482 -12.39 4.25 22.84
C ALA A 482 -11.40 5.16 22.07
N ALA A 483 -10.86 4.69 20.94
CA ALA A 483 -9.97 5.48 20.09
C ALA A 483 -10.69 6.57 19.28
N ILE A 484 -11.98 6.41 18.97
CA ILE A 484 -12.72 7.32 18.07
C ILE A 484 -12.76 8.77 18.56
N PRO A 485 -13.05 9.07 19.84
CA PRO A 485 -12.99 10.44 20.36
C PRO A 485 -11.60 11.07 20.22
N ALA A 486 -10.53 10.31 20.47
CA ALA A 486 -9.16 10.80 20.35
C ALA A 486 -8.78 11.10 18.89
N ILE A 487 -9.25 10.28 17.94
CA ILE A 487 -9.08 10.53 16.49
C ILE A 487 -9.79 11.84 16.11
N LYS A 488 -11.02 12.06 16.59
CA LYS A 488 -11.77 13.29 16.32
C LYS A 488 -11.07 14.53 16.84
N GLU A 489 -10.63 14.48 18.08
CA GLU A 489 -9.92 15.60 18.70
C GLU A 489 -8.65 15.93 17.92
N ASP A 490 -7.89 14.91 17.53
CA ASP A 490 -6.69 15.09 16.75
C ASP A 490 -6.95 15.69 15.35
N MET A 491 -7.97 15.20 14.64
CA MET A 491 -8.38 15.77 13.36
C MET A 491 -8.80 17.23 13.49
N LEU A 492 -9.54 17.60 14.55
CA LEU A 492 -9.91 18.99 14.82
C LEU A 492 -8.70 19.88 15.05
N ARG A 493 -7.75 19.46 15.89
CA ARG A 493 -6.50 20.21 16.13
C ARG A 493 -5.69 20.35 14.84
N THR A 494 -5.62 19.29 14.04
CA THR A 494 -4.90 19.31 12.76
C THR A 494 -5.57 20.26 11.77
N ILE A 495 -6.90 20.26 11.68
CA ILE A 495 -7.67 21.21 10.85
C ILE A 495 -7.42 22.65 11.30
N ALA A 496 -7.40 22.91 12.62
CA ALA A 496 -7.15 24.25 13.16
C ALA A 496 -5.74 24.77 12.81
N ALA A 497 -4.76 23.87 12.67
CA ALA A 497 -3.41 24.17 12.20
C ALA A 497 -3.27 24.18 10.66
N SER A 498 -4.36 23.97 9.92
CA SER A 498 -4.35 23.84 8.46
C SER A 498 -4.96 25.04 7.76
N SER A 499 -4.59 25.24 6.49
CA SER A 499 -5.20 26.23 5.62
C SER A 499 -6.29 25.59 4.73
N LEU A 500 -7.51 26.13 4.76
CA LEU A 500 -8.59 25.71 3.86
C LEU A 500 -8.27 26.16 2.44
N GLN A 501 -8.21 25.19 1.52
CA GLN A 501 -7.90 25.42 0.12
C GLN A 501 -9.15 25.88 -0.65
N THR A 502 -8.98 26.91 -1.46
CA THR A 502 -10.02 27.45 -2.32
C THR A 502 -9.89 26.95 -3.77
N GLN A 503 -10.86 27.28 -4.61
CA GLN A 503 -10.74 27.04 -6.05
C GLN A 503 -9.56 27.81 -6.66
N GLU A 504 -9.20 28.97 -6.11
CA GLU A 504 -8.05 29.76 -6.59
C GLU A 504 -6.74 29.02 -6.30
N ASP A 505 -6.58 28.49 -5.07
CA ASP A 505 -5.40 27.72 -4.67
C ASP A 505 -5.24 26.43 -5.50
N ALA A 506 -6.35 25.87 -5.96
CA ALA A 506 -6.37 24.68 -6.80
C ALA A 506 -5.97 24.93 -8.27
N LYS A 507 -5.97 26.20 -8.72
CA LYS A 507 -5.56 26.56 -10.09
C LYS A 507 -4.08 26.25 -10.29
N LYS A 508 -3.76 25.79 -11.50
CA LYS A 508 -2.40 25.47 -11.92
C LYS A 508 -2.02 26.32 -13.10
N ASN A 509 -0.74 26.72 -13.11
CA ASN A 509 -0.14 27.23 -14.32
C ASN A 509 -0.12 26.14 -15.40
N VAL A 510 0.06 26.57 -16.65
CA VAL A 510 -0.05 25.69 -17.83
C VAL A 510 0.96 24.56 -17.77
N VAL A 511 2.20 24.82 -17.35
CA VAL A 511 3.27 23.81 -17.26
C VAL A 511 2.90 22.69 -16.29
N TRP A 512 2.51 23.03 -15.06
CA TRP A 512 2.13 22.04 -14.07
C TRP A 512 0.86 21.29 -14.42
N ARG A 513 -0.06 21.92 -15.17
CA ARG A 513 -1.24 21.23 -15.72
C ARG A 513 -0.81 20.09 -16.65
N TRP A 514 0.02 20.38 -17.65
CA TRP A 514 0.55 19.36 -18.57
C TRP A 514 1.33 18.27 -17.86
N VAL A 515 2.21 18.63 -16.92
CA VAL A 515 2.95 17.65 -16.11
C VAL A 515 1.98 16.73 -15.36
N CYS A 516 0.92 17.27 -14.75
CA CYS A 516 -0.08 16.47 -14.05
C CYS A 516 -0.89 15.59 -15.01
N GLU A 517 -1.29 16.09 -16.19
CA GLU A 517 -2.06 15.31 -17.17
C GLU A 517 -1.27 14.10 -17.68
N ILE A 518 0.01 14.30 -18.03
CA ILE A 518 0.91 13.20 -18.41
C ILE A 518 1.13 12.26 -17.22
N ALA A 519 1.45 12.79 -16.04
CA ALA A 519 1.74 11.96 -14.88
C ALA A 519 0.52 11.15 -14.42
N LYS A 520 -0.71 11.71 -14.48
CA LYS A 520 -1.96 10.99 -14.18
C LYS A 520 -2.19 9.82 -15.12
N LEU A 521 -1.85 9.99 -16.40
CA LEU A 521 -1.99 8.90 -17.37
C LEU A 521 -1.15 7.71 -16.94
N PHE A 522 0.09 7.92 -16.49
CA PHE A 522 0.97 6.81 -16.14
C PHE A 522 0.92 6.40 -14.66
N ALA A 523 0.31 7.20 -13.77
CA ALA A 523 0.26 6.93 -12.34
C ALA A 523 -0.31 5.54 -11.96
N PRO A 524 -1.35 5.00 -12.61
CA PRO A 524 -1.88 3.67 -12.30
C PRO A 524 -0.91 2.53 -12.60
N LEU A 525 0.12 2.77 -13.43
CA LEU A 525 1.11 1.76 -13.79
C LEU A 525 2.22 1.55 -12.75
N PHE A 526 2.32 2.44 -11.75
CA PHE A 526 3.45 2.50 -10.82
C PHE A 526 3.03 2.51 -9.36
#